data_AF-A0A2V9LZ92-F1
#
_entry.id   AF-A0A2V9LZ92-F1
#
_cell.length_a   1.000
_cell.length_b   1.000
_cell.length_c   1.000
_cell.angle_alpha   90.00
_cell.angle_beta   90.00
_cell.angle_gamma   90.00
#
_symmetry.space_group_name_H-M   'P 1'
#
loop_
_entity.id
_entity.type
_entity.pdbx_description
1 polymer ?
#
loop_
_entity_poly.entity_id
_entity_poly.type
_entity_poly.pdbx_seq_one_letter_code
_entity_poly.pdbx_strand_id
1 'polypeptide(L)'
;MSPRNVLVIPGAGGLHTSLIDWDHCGVGPASHDLPYFLRRFAPCHRPWILDAYTQGVARAGWHIPPKQELNFLFETAMCVRFANGVIWPAIAVGQDHASWGWEQL
;
A
#
# COMPACT_ATOMS: atom_id res chain seq x y z
N MET A 1 2.19 -0.36 -3.33
CA MET A 1 1.65 -0.10 -4.69
C MET A 1 2.10 1.24 -5.29
N SER A 2 3.02 1.24 -6.27
CA SER A 2 3.53 2.45 -6.95
C SER A 2 2.74 2.78 -8.23
N PRO A 3 2.56 4.06 -8.64
CA PRO A 3 2.00 4.43 -9.94
C PRO A 3 2.81 3.87 -11.10
N ARG A 4 4.11 3.60 -10.87
CA ARG A 4 4.97 2.90 -11.83
C ARG A 4 4.56 1.44 -12.05
N ASN A 5 3.78 0.88 -11.13
CA ASN A 5 3.28 -0.49 -11.18
C ASN A 5 1.85 -0.53 -11.74
N VAL A 6 1.45 0.52 -12.49
CA VAL A 6 0.17 0.60 -13.18
C VAL A 6 0.46 0.71 -14.68
N LEU A 7 0.01 -0.29 -15.45
CA LEU A 7 0.04 -0.26 -16.90
C LEU A 7 -1.28 0.31 -17.42
N VAL A 8 -1.21 1.28 -18.33
CA VAL A 8 -2.38 1.81 -19.05
C VAL A 8 -2.44 1.18 -20.43
N ILE A 9 -3.54 0.50 -20.72
CA ILE A 9 -3.78 -0.27 -21.95
C ILE A 9 -4.95 0.38 -22.70
N PRO A 10 -4.77 0.85 -23.94
CA PRO A 10 -5.89 1.31 -24.76
C PRO A 10 -6.74 0.13 -25.22
N GLY A 11 -8.07 0.26 -25.10
CA GLY A 11 -9.05 -0.73 -25.54
C GLY A 11 -10.24 -0.08 -26.26
N ALA A 12 -11.11 -0.91 -26.84
CA ALA A 12 -12.26 -0.45 -27.62
C ALA A 12 -13.24 0.45 -26.84
N GLY A 13 -13.21 0.42 -25.49
CA GLY A 13 -14.02 1.25 -24.60
C GLY A 13 -13.27 2.39 -23.90
N GLY A 14 -12.02 2.68 -24.28
CA GLY A 14 -11.18 3.72 -23.67
C GLY A 14 -9.91 3.18 -23.02
N LEU A 15 -9.41 3.86 -21.99
CA LEU A 15 -8.20 3.46 -21.27
C LEU A 15 -8.54 2.48 -20.15
N HIS A 16 -7.83 1.34 -20.12
CA HIS A 16 -7.86 0.38 -19.04
C HIS A 16 -6.57 0.43 -18.24
N THR A 17 -6.66 0.23 -16.92
CA THR A 17 -5.48 0.18 -16.04
C THR A 17 -5.35 -1.21 -15.44
N SER A 18 -4.15 -1.78 -15.48
CA SER A 18 -3.82 -3.05 -14.83
C SER A 18 -2.63 -2.89 -13.90
N LEU A 19 -2.63 -3.60 -12.78
CA LEU A 19 -1.47 -3.66 -11.89
C LEU A 19 -0.46 -4.66 -12.42
N ILE A 20 0.79 -4.25 -12.40
CA ILE A 20 1.95 -5.04 -12.81
C ILE A 20 2.94 -5.12 -11.65
N ASP A 21 4.03 -5.87 -11.82
CA ASP A 21 5.10 -5.98 -10.81
C ASP A 21 4.58 -6.51 -9.47
N TRP A 22 4.20 -7.79 -9.50
CA TRP A 22 3.60 -8.52 -8.38
C TRP A 22 4.64 -9.22 -7.50
N ASP A 23 5.93 -9.00 -7.73
CA ASP A 23 7.06 -9.70 -7.08
C ASP A 23 7.09 -9.49 -5.56
N HIS A 24 6.44 -8.43 -5.08
CA HIS A 24 6.29 -8.09 -3.66
C HIS A 24 4.84 -8.19 -3.17
N CYS A 25 3.95 -8.83 -3.93
CA CYS A 25 2.57 -9.03 -3.52
C CYS A 25 2.46 -10.13 -2.46
N GLY A 26 1.67 -9.88 -1.42
CA GLY A 26 1.36 -10.84 -0.38
C GLY A 26 -0.07 -10.69 0.11
N VAL A 27 -0.55 -11.68 0.86
CA VAL A 27 -1.87 -11.59 1.51
C VAL A 27 -1.76 -10.62 2.69
N GLY A 28 -2.65 -9.62 2.72
CA GLY A 28 -2.71 -8.67 3.81
C GLY A 28 -4.00 -7.85 3.80
N PRO A 29 -4.33 -7.19 4.92
CA PRO A 29 -5.44 -6.26 4.97
C PRO A 29 -5.25 -5.12 3.95
N ALA A 30 -6.34 -4.68 3.29
CA ALA A 30 -6.28 -3.53 2.38
C ALA A 30 -5.76 -2.24 3.06
N SER A 31 -5.88 -2.15 4.39
CA SER A 31 -5.30 -1.08 5.21
C SER A 31 -3.76 -1.03 5.16
N HIS A 32 -3.08 -2.08 4.69
CA HIS A 32 -1.62 -2.10 4.57
C HIS A 32 -1.12 -1.39 3.31
N ASP A 33 -1.89 -1.41 2.22
CA ASP A 33 -1.47 -0.85 0.93
C ASP A 33 -2.04 0.54 0.65
N LEU A 34 -3.29 0.78 1.09
CA LEU A 34 -4.02 2.01 0.84
C LEU A 34 -3.32 3.29 1.37
N PRO A 35 -2.75 3.33 2.61
CA PRO A 35 -2.03 4.52 3.08
C PRO A 35 -0.79 4.82 2.22
N TYR A 36 -0.07 3.79 1.77
CA TYR A 36 1.10 3.97 0.90
C TYR A 36 0.69 4.48 -0.48
N PHE A 37 -0.41 3.98 -1.03
CA PHE A 37 -0.96 4.49 -2.28
C PHE A 37 -1.33 5.98 -2.15
N LEU A 38 -2.07 6.37 -1.11
CA LEU A 38 -2.50 7.76 -0.89
C LEU A 38 -1.34 8.73 -0.63
N ARG A 39 -0.25 8.29 0.03
CA ARG A 39 0.94 9.13 0.28
C ARG A 39 1.60 9.67 -0.99
N ARG A 40 1.36 9.05 -2.15
CA ARG A 40 1.93 9.48 -3.43
C ARG A 40 1.20 10.66 -4.07
N PHE A 41 0.05 11.02 -3.52
CA PHE A 41 -0.74 12.16 -3.99
C PHE A 41 -0.63 13.32 -3.00
N ALA A 42 -0.72 14.54 -3.53
CA ALA A 42 -0.84 15.75 -2.72
C ALA A 42 -2.06 15.64 -1.77
N PRO A 43 -2.00 16.21 -0.55
CA PRO A 43 -3.08 16.10 0.43
C PRO A 43 -4.46 16.46 -0.10
N CYS A 44 -4.55 17.46 -0.99
CA CYS A 44 -5.82 17.89 -1.61
C CYS A 44 -6.49 16.82 -2.48
N HIS A 45 -5.73 15.85 -3.01
CA HIS A 45 -6.27 14.80 -3.88
C HIS A 45 -6.66 13.52 -3.13
N ARG A 46 -6.13 13.29 -1.92
CA ARG A 46 -6.35 12.05 -1.17
C ARG A 46 -7.84 11.76 -0.87
N PRO A 47 -8.68 12.76 -0.52
CA PRO A 47 -10.08 12.49 -0.18
C PRO A 47 -10.88 11.89 -1.33
N TRP A 48 -10.82 12.49 -2.53
CA TRP A 48 -11.61 12.00 -3.67
C TRP A 48 -11.10 10.64 -4.18
N ILE A 49 -9.78 10.39 -4.10
CA ILE A 49 -9.18 9.10 -4.45
C ILE A 49 -9.69 8.02 -3.49
N LEU A 50 -9.74 8.31 -2.19
CA LEU A 50 -10.27 7.38 -1.19
C LEU A 50 -11.75 7.09 -1.41
N ASP A 51 -12.54 8.10 -1.78
CA ASP A 51 -13.95 7.94 -2.11
C ASP A 51 -14.13 7.04 -3.34
N ALA A 52 -13.35 7.25 -4.41
CA ALA A 52 -13.37 6.41 -5.60
C ALA A 52 -12.95 4.96 -5.31
N TYR A 53 -11.91 4.77 -4.49
CA TYR A 53 -11.48 3.44 -4.04
C TYR A 53 -12.60 2.72 -3.27
N THR A 54 -13.25 3.42 -2.35
CA THR A 54 -14.33 2.87 -1.53
C THR A 54 -15.53 2.46 -2.37
N GLN A 55 -15.93 3.30 -3.33
CA GLN A 55 -16.99 2.96 -4.29
C GLN A 55 -16.61 1.77 -5.17
N GLY A 56 -15.37 1.69 -5.62
CA GLY A 56 -14.87 0.60 -6.46
C GLY A 56 -14.96 -0.76 -5.76
N VAL A 57 -14.48 -0.85 -4.51
CA VAL A 57 -14.53 -2.11 -3.78
C VAL A 57 -15.95 -2.46 -3.30
N ALA A 58 -16.79 -1.45 -3.01
CA ALA A 58 -18.19 -1.68 -2.68
C ALA A 58 -18.95 -2.33 -3.85
N ARG A 59 -18.67 -1.90 -5.09
CA ARG A 59 -19.20 -2.56 -6.30
C ARG A 59 -18.72 -4.00 -6.46
N ALA A 60 -17.54 -4.32 -5.94
CA ALA A 60 -17.01 -5.68 -5.89
C ALA A 60 -17.54 -6.51 -4.71
N GLY A 61 -18.45 -5.95 -3.89
CA GLY A 61 -19.05 -6.61 -2.72
C GLY A 61 -18.24 -6.51 -1.43
N TRP A 62 -17.18 -5.70 -1.41
CA TRP A 62 -16.31 -5.56 -0.23
C TRP A 62 -16.76 -4.38 0.63
N HIS A 63 -16.70 -4.56 1.95
CA HIS A 63 -17.01 -3.50 2.90
C HIS A 63 -15.73 -2.82 3.38
N ILE A 64 -15.68 -1.49 3.30
CA ILE A 64 -14.59 -0.68 3.88
C ILE A 64 -15.09 -0.02 5.17
N PRO A 65 -14.28 0.00 6.24
CA PRO A 65 -14.60 0.73 7.45
C PRO A 65 -14.86 2.24 7.23
N PRO A 66 -15.59 2.90 8.14
CA PRO A 66 -15.72 4.35 8.14
C PRO A 66 -14.37 5.09 8.09
N LYS A 67 -14.35 6.32 7.55
CA LYS A 67 -13.13 7.12 7.38
C LYS A 67 -12.33 7.33 8.68
N GLN A 68 -13.01 7.44 9.81
CA GLN A 68 -12.36 7.57 11.12
C GLN A 68 -11.57 6.31 11.51
N GLU A 69 -12.15 5.13 11.30
CA GLU A 69 -11.48 3.85 11.54
C GLU A 69 -10.34 3.62 10.55
N LEU A 70 -10.52 4.03 9.29
CA LEU A 70 -9.45 3.97 8.29
C LEU A 70 -8.23 4.78 8.70
N ASN A 71 -8.41 5.97 9.30
CA ASN A 71 -7.28 6.77 9.76
C ASN A 71 -6.46 6.05 10.84
N PHE A 72 -7.14 5.41 11.80
CA PHE A 72 -6.51 4.61 12.83
C PHE A 72 -5.78 3.38 12.24
N LEU A 73 -6.43 2.69 11.30
CA LEU A 73 -5.82 1.55 10.60
C LEU A 73 -4.60 1.97 9.78
N PHE A 74 -4.62 3.16 9.17
CA PHE A 74 -3.50 3.70 8.42
C PHE A 74 -2.32 4.03 9.32
N GLU A 75 -2.57 4.68 10.45
CA GLU A 75 -1.54 4.97 11.44
C GLU A 75 -0.90 3.67 11.96
N THR A 76 -1.73 2.71 12.36
CA THR A 76 -1.28 1.40 12.84
C THR A 76 -0.43 0.68 11.79
N ALA A 77 -0.89 0.60 10.54
CA ALA A 77 -0.17 -0.06 9.45
C ALA A 77 1.18 0.61 9.16
N MET A 78 1.25 1.95 9.25
CA MET A 78 2.50 2.68 9.07
C MET A 78 3.46 2.43 10.24
N CYS A 79 2.98 2.50 11.49
CA CYS A 79 3.80 2.22 12.68
C CYS A 79 4.38 0.81 12.65
N VAL A 80 3.55 -0.20 12.32
CA VAL A 80 4.00 -1.59 12.18
C VAL A 80 5.05 -1.71 11.08
N ARG A 81 4.89 -1.03 9.94
CA ARG A 81 5.91 -1.09 8.89
C ARG A 81 7.21 -0.40 9.32
N PHE A 82 7.15 0.77 9.95
CA PHE A 82 8.34 1.45 10.45
C PHE A 82 9.09 0.59 11.47
N ALA A 83 8.37 -0.01 12.41
CA ALA A 83 8.96 -0.92 13.38
C ALA A 83 9.61 -2.14 12.70
N ASN A 84 8.89 -2.82 11.80
CA ASN A 84 9.43 -3.98 11.07
C ASN A 84 10.61 -3.62 10.18
N GLY A 85 10.63 -2.42 9.59
CA GLY A 85 11.73 -1.92 8.77
C GLY A 85 13.03 -1.72 9.55
N VAL A 86 12.98 -1.62 10.88
CA VAL A 86 14.17 -1.49 11.73
C VAL A 86 14.48 -2.80 12.45
N ILE A 87 13.45 -3.46 13.01
CA ILE A 87 13.61 -4.68 13.83
C ILE A 87 14.28 -5.79 13.04
N TRP A 88 13.76 -6.11 11.85
CA TRP A 88 14.28 -7.25 11.08
C TRP A 88 15.70 -7.03 10.57
N PRO A 89 16.05 -5.87 9.97
CA PRO A 89 17.43 -5.59 9.62
C PRO A 89 18.39 -5.57 10.82
N ALA A 90 17.95 -5.03 11.97
CA ALA A 90 18.77 -5.02 13.18
C ALA A 90 19.04 -6.43 13.73
N ILE A 91 18.03 -7.33 13.71
CA ILE A 91 18.20 -8.75 14.06
C ILE A 91 19.18 -9.42 13.10
N ALA A 92 19.01 -9.20 11.79
CA ALA A 92 19.87 -9.77 10.76
C ALA A 92 21.34 -9.38 10.95
N VAL A 93 21.62 -8.12 11.29
CA VAL A 93 22.98 -7.64 11.58
C VAL A 93 23.49 -8.20 12.91
N GLY A 94 22.71 -8.08 13.97
CA GLY A 94 23.16 -8.31 15.34
C GLY A 94 23.20 -9.77 15.78
N GLN A 95 22.34 -10.62 15.20
CA GLN A 95 22.22 -12.04 15.56
C GLN A 95 22.69 -12.95 14.42
N ASP A 96 22.23 -12.68 13.20
CA ASP A 96 22.50 -13.57 12.06
C ASP A 96 23.80 -13.22 11.33
N HIS A 97 24.45 -12.10 11.69
CA HIS A 97 25.63 -11.54 11.02
C HIS A 97 25.45 -11.39 9.49
N ALA A 98 24.22 -11.20 9.05
CA ALA A 98 23.86 -11.15 7.64
C ALA A 98 24.04 -9.74 7.08
N SER A 99 24.84 -9.62 6.01
CA SER A 99 25.23 -8.33 5.44
C SER A 99 24.05 -7.55 4.83
N TRP A 100 23.01 -8.24 4.35
CA TRP A 100 21.83 -7.60 3.76
C TRP A 100 21.09 -6.69 4.75
N GLY A 101 21.23 -6.92 6.06
CA GLY A 101 20.60 -6.06 7.08
C GLY A 101 21.15 -4.63 7.05
N TRP A 102 22.40 -4.42 6.64
CA TRP A 102 22.95 -3.07 6.46
C TRP A 102 22.41 -2.35 5.22
N GLU A 103 21.97 -3.09 4.20
CA GLU A 103 21.40 -2.52 2.98
C GLU A 103 19.95 -2.05 3.17
N GLN A 104 19.28 -2.54 4.23
CA GLN A 104 17.88 -2.24 4.53
C GLN A 104 17.68 -1.27 5.71
N LEU A 105 18.75 -0.94 6.45
CA LEU A 105 18.78 0.13 7.48
C LEU A 105 19.01 1.50 6.86
#